data_AF-A2A855-F1
#
_entry.id   AF-A2A855-F1
#
_cell.length_a   1.000
_cell.length_b   1.000
_cell.length_c   1.000
_cell.angle_alpha   90.00
_cell.angle_beta   90.00
_cell.angle_gamma   90.00
#
_symmetry.space_group_name_H-M   'P 1'
#
loop_
_entity.id
_entity.type
_entity.pdbx_description
1 polymer ?
#
loop_
_entity_poly.entity_id
_entity_poly.type
_entity_poly.pdbx_seq_one_letter_code
_entity_poly.pdbx_strand_id
1 'polypeptide(L)'
;MDLRHGGPGHGQDGPGVSPSESLMLEQVQVQSHHFSPEERDLLYEEALYTVLHRLGQPEPNHVKEASELLSYLQEAFQVQPEEHQQMLRRVRELEKPVFCLKATVKQAKGILGKDVS
;
A
#
# COMPACT_ATOMS: atom_id res chain seq x y z
N MET A 1 -20.94 64.19 34.30
CA MET A 1 -20.32 64.68 33.07
C MET A 1 -20.27 63.49 32.12
N ASP A 2 -21.30 63.33 31.28
CA ASP A 2 -21.32 63.65 29.82
C ASP A 2 -20.71 62.50 28.98
N LEU A 3 -21.53 61.63 28.35
CA LEU A 3 -22.16 61.68 27.02
C LEU A 3 -21.23 61.29 25.83
N ARG A 4 -21.59 60.18 25.15
CA ARG A 4 -21.63 59.99 23.65
C ARG A 4 -20.28 59.90 22.91
N HIS A 5 -20.02 59.22 21.79
CA HIS A 5 -20.69 58.46 20.69
C HIS A 5 -19.58 57.50 20.13
N GLY A 6 -19.76 56.39 19.41
CA GLY A 6 -20.68 56.06 18.32
C GLY A 6 -20.00 56.09 16.92
N GLY A 7 -19.36 54.97 16.51
CA GLY A 7 -19.18 54.50 15.11
C GLY A 7 -18.15 55.19 14.16
N PRO A 8 -18.04 54.75 12.87
CA PRO A 8 -17.23 53.60 12.40
C PRO A 8 -16.40 53.84 11.09
N GLY A 9 -15.60 52.84 10.64
CA GLY A 9 -15.00 52.69 9.29
C GLY A 9 -13.46 52.79 9.25
N HIS A 10 -12.67 52.18 8.35
CA HIS A 10 -12.88 51.31 7.19
C HIS A 10 -11.49 50.76 6.73
N GLY A 11 -11.43 49.59 6.06
CA GLY A 11 -10.28 49.12 5.23
C GLY A 11 -9.57 47.85 5.77
N GLN A 12 -9.94 46.62 5.39
CA GLN A 12 -9.61 45.88 4.15
C GLN A 12 -8.13 45.98 3.72
N ASP A 13 -7.35 44.91 3.91
CA ASP A 13 -6.81 44.04 2.85
C ASP A 13 -6.01 42.88 3.46
N GLY A 14 -6.39 41.64 3.14
CA GLY A 14 -5.69 40.43 3.55
C GLY A 14 -6.34 39.22 2.88
N PRO A 15 -5.58 38.37 2.17
CA PRO A 15 -6.12 37.52 1.12
C PRO A 15 -7.04 36.45 1.73
N GLY A 16 -8.28 36.45 1.26
CA GLY A 16 -9.24 35.38 1.51
C GLY A 16 -8.70 34.07 0.95
N VAL A 17 -8.31 33.18 1.85
CA VAL A 17 -8.12 31.77 1.50
C VAL A 17 -9.52 31.20 1.32
N SER A 18 -9.89 30.97 0.06
CA SER A 18 -11.15 30.33 -0.31
C SER A 18 -11.35 29.03 0.46
N PRO A 19 -12.54 28.76 1.04
CA PRO A 19 -12.80 27.51 1.77
C PRO A 19 -12.96 26.27 0.87
N SER A 20 -12.39 26.28 -0.34
CA SER A 20 -12.63 25.27 -1.38
C SER A 20 -11.55 24.19 -1.48
N GLU A 21 -10.56 24.14 -0.57
CA GLU A 21 -9.58 23.04 -0.51
C GLU A 21 -9.90 22.00 0.60
N SER A 22 -11.02 22.15 1.30
CA SER A 22 -11.40 21.27 2.42
C SER A 22 -12.37 20.13 2.06
N LEU A 23 -12.61 19.87 0.78
CA LEU A 23 -13.46 18.76 0.37
C LEU A 23 -12.69 17.92 -0.64
N MET A 24 -12.31 16.71 -0.20
CA MET A 24 -12.12 15.46 -0.96
C MET A 24 -11.02 14.57 -0.34
N LEU A 25 -10.81 14.61 0.97
CA LEU A 25 -10.60 13.34 1.67
C LEU A 25 -11.97 12.70 1.76
N GLU A 26 -12.39 12.07 0.66
CA GLU A 26 -13.46 11.09 0.71
C GLU A 26 -13.01 10.07 1.75
N GLN A 27 -13.54 10.24 2.98
CA GLN A 27 -13.46 9.24 4.02
C GLN A 27 -14.16 8.04 3.42
N VAL A 28 -13.36 7.15 2.82
CA VAL A 28 -13.77 5.79 2.53
C VAL A 28 -14.30 5.29 3.86
N GLN A 29 -15.63 5.23 3.97
CA GLN A 29 -16.28 4.59 5.09
C GLN A 29 -15.95 3.11 4.90
N VAL A 30 -14.81 2.71 5.46
CA VAL A 30 -14.37 1.33 5.47
C VAL A 30 -15.47 0.60 6.23
N GLN A 31 -16.32 -0.12 5.49
CA GLN A 31 -17.20 -1.09 6.12
C GLN A 31 -16.27 -1.97 6.95
N SER A 32 -16.41 -1.91 8.27
CA SER A 32 -15.62 -2.72 9.18
C SER A 32 -16.01 -4.17 8.92
N HIS A 33 -15.34 -4.81 7.96
CA HIS A 33 -15.39 -6.24 7.78
C HIS A 33 -14.76 -6.85 9.03
N HIS A 34 -15.61 -7.17 10.00
CA HIS A 34 -15.23 -7.92 11.18
C HIS A 34 -15.03 -9.36 10.74
N PHE A 35 -13.79 -9.70 10.45
CA PHE A 35 -13.36 -11.08 10.28
C PHE A 35 -13.45 -11.82 11.61
N SER A 36 -13.83 -13.10 11.56
CA SER A 36 -13.66 -13.99 12.69
C SER A 36 -12.17 -14.14 13.02
N PRO A 37 -11.81 -14.60 14.24
CA PRO A 37 -10.42 -14.88 14.58
C PRO A 37 -9.77 -15.85 13.59
N GLU A 38 -10.48 -16.92 13.20
CA GLU A 38 -9.98 -17.91 12.25
C GLU A 38 -9.77 -17.31 10.85
N GLU A 39 -10.69 -16.46 10.39
CA GLU A 39 -10.54 -15.75 9.11
C GLU A 39 -9.34 -14.81 9.13
N ARG A 40 -9.10 -14.11 10.25
CA ARG A 40 -7.91 -13.25 10.41
C ARG A 40 -6.62 -14.05 10.35
N ASP A 41 -6.57 -15.21 11.00
CA ASP A 41 -5.38 -16.06 11.00
C ASP A 41 -5.08 -16.59 9.59
N LEU A 42 -6.11 -17.02 8.86
CA LEU A 42 -5.98 -17.45 7.47
C LEU A 42 -5.50 -16.31 6.56
N LEU A 43 -6.07 -15.10 6.71
CA LEU A 43 -5.64 -13.92 5.95
C LEU A 43 -4.20 -13.55 6.25
N TYR A 44 -3.78 -13.68 7.50
CA TYR A 44 -2.40 -13.41 7.90
C TYR A 44 -1.43 -14.44 7.31
N GLU A 45 -1.76 -15.72 7.36
CA GLU A 45 -0.97 -16.80 6.75
C GLU A 45 -0.79 -16.59 5.24
N GLU A 46 -1.87 -16.26 4.52
CA GLU A 46 -1.85 -15.94 3.09
C GLU A 46 -0.98 -14.70 2.77
N ALA A 47 -1.08 -13.66 3.60
CA ALA A 47 -0.27 -12.45 3.42
C ALA A 47 1.23 -12.74 3.61
N LEU A 48 1.59 -13.52 4.64
CA LEU A 48 2.96 -13.99 4.86
C LEU A 48 3.48 -14.81 3.67
N TYR A 49 2.66 -15.73 3.15
CA TYR A 49 3.02 -16.56 2.00
C TYR A 49 3.28 -15.71 0.75
N THR A 50 2.43 -14.72 0.52
CA THR A 50 2.55 -13.79 -0.61
C THR A 50 3.83 -12.97 -0.55
N VAL A 51 4.19 -12.43 0.62
CA VAL A 51 5.43 -11.67 0.79
C VAL A 51 6.65 -12.56 0.61
N LEU A 52 6.63 -13.78 1.16
CA LEU A 52 7.74 -14.74 1.05
C LEU A 52 7.99 -15.22 -0.39
N HIS A 53 6.92 -15.39 -1.17
CA HIS A 53 6.98 -15.93 -2.52
C HIS A 53 6.68 -14.87 -3.59
N ARG A 54 6.99 -13.60 -3.30
CA ARG A 54 6.73 -12.48 -4.19
C ARG A 54 7.40 -12.69 -5.55
N LEU A 55 6.63 -12.45 -6.61
CA LEU A 55 7.09 -12.53 -7.99
C LEU A 55 7.46 -11.19 -8.58
N GLY A 56 8.41 -11.24 -9.52
CA GLY A 56 8.81 -10.08 -10.30
C GLY A 56 9.61 -9.05 -9.51
N GLN A 57 9.91 -7.94 -10.17
CA GLN A 57 10.66 -6.85 -9.58
C GLN A 57 9.67 -5.74 -9.18
N PRO A 58 9.68 -5.28 -7.92
CA PRO A 58 8.92 -4.10 -7.52
C PRO A 58 9.39 -2.87 -8.26
N GLU A 59 8.46 -1.94 -8.50
CA GLU A 59 8.78 -0.61 -9.03
C GLU A 59 9.83 0.11 -8.16
N PRO A 60 10.59 1.05 -8.73
CA PRO A 60 11.68 1.73 -8.01
C PRO A 60 11.26 2.36 -6.68
N ASN A 61 10.01 2.83 -6.59
CA ASN A 61 9.42 3.50 -5.43
C ASN A 61 8.75 2.54 -4.44
N HIS A 62 8.69 1.23 -4.73
CA HIS A 62 8.08 0.23 -3.86
C HIS A 62 9.11 -0.45 -2.96
N VAL A 63 8.65 -0.91 -1.80
CA VAL A 63 9.46 -1.64 -0.82
C VAL A 63 9.95 -2.96 -1.42
N LYS A 64 11.27 -3.12 -1.46
CA LYS A 64 11.92 -4.32 -2.01
C LYS A 64 12.17 -5.38 -0.97
N GLU A 65 12.53 -4.97 0.24
CA GLU A 65 12.90 -5.87 1.33
C GLU A 65 11.69 -6.60 1.90
N ALA A 66 11.74 -7.93 1.90
CA ALA A 66 10.67 -8.75 2.46
C ALA A 66 10.55 -8.55 3.98
N SER A 67 11.66 -8.29 4.69
CA SER A 67 11.65 -8.02 6.13
C SER A 67 10.79 -6.81 6.50
N GLU A 68 10.90 -5.72 5.75
CA GLU A 68 10.08 -4.51 5.98
C GLU A 68 8.59 -4.81 5.78
N LEU A 69 8.23 -5.56 4.73
CA LEU A 69 6.85 -5.97 4.48
C LEU A 69 6.31 -6.91 5.57
N LEU A 70 7.13 -7.84 6.06
CA LEU A 70 6.76 -8.75 7.15
C LEU A 70 6.55 -7.99 8.46
N SER A 71 7.42 -7.02 8.78
CA SER A 71 7.26 -6.14 9.95
C SER A 71 6.00 -5.30 9.85
N TYR A 72 5.73 -4.71 8.68
CA TYR A 72 4.49 -3.97 8.43
C TYR A 72 3.24 -4.85 8.60
N LEU A 73 3.26 -6.08 8.08
CA LEU A 73 2.14 -7.01 8.25
C LEU A 73 1.91 -7.36 9.73
N GLN A 74 2.98 -7.64 10.47
CA GLN A 74 2.89 -7.92 11.90
C GLN A 74 2.25 -6.74 12.67
N GLU A 75 2.66 -5.51 12.36
CA GLU A 75 2.10 -4.31 12.97
C GLU A 75 0.63 -4.09 12.59
N ALA A 76 0.30 -4.20 11.30
CA ALA A 76 -1.05 -3.97 10.78
C ALA A 76 -2.07 -4.98 11.33
N PHE A 77 -1.67 -6.24 11.50
CA PHE A 77 -2.51 -7.29 12.08
C PHE A 77 -2.42 -7.36 13.60
N GLN A 78 -1.52 -6.60 14.24
CA GLN A 78 -1.30 -6.61 15.70
C GLN A 78 -0.98 -8.01 16.24
N VAL A 79 -0.16 -8.75 15.50
CA VAL A 79 0.21 -10.14 15.82
C VAL A 79 1.37 -10.17 16.80
N GLN A 80 1.29 -11.03 17.81
CA GLN A 80 2.38 -11.18 18.79
C GLN A 80 3.64 -11.74 18.12
N PRO A 81 4.85 -11.31 18.53
CA PRO A 81 6.10 -11.76 17.89
C PRO A 81 6.25 -13.28 17.83
N GLU A 82 5.87 -13.98 18.89
CA GLU A 82 5.96 -15.44 19.00
C GLU A 82 5.02 -16.15 18.01
N GLU A 83 3.79 -15.65 17.89
CA GLU A 83 2.77 -16.13 16.96
C GLU A 83 3.21 -15.87 15.51
N HIS A 84 3.67 -14.65 15.22
CA HIS A 84 4.26 -14.31 13.93
C HIS A 84 5.39 -15.27 13.54
N GLN A 85 6.34 -15.54 14.44
CA GLN A 85 7.45 -16.45 14.17
C GLN A 85 6.98 -17.90 13.95
N GLN A 86 5.94 -18.35 14.66
CA GLN A 86 5.37 -19.68 14.46
C GLN A 86 4.70 -19.81 13.09
N MET A 87 3.84 -18.85 12.72
CA MET A 87 3.17 -18.85 11.43
C MET A 87 4.17 -18.69 10.28
N LEU A 88 5.17 -17.80 10.44
CA LEU A 88 6.22 -17.61 9.44
C LEU A 88 7.05 -18.88 9.21
N ARG A 89 7.33 -19.66 10.26
CA ARG A 89 7.98 -20.98 10.11
C ARG A 89 7.11 -21.94 9.31
N ARG A 90 5.83 -22.06 9.66
CA ARG A 90 4.87 -22.90 8.95
C ARG A 90 4.78 -22.54 7.47
N VAL A 91 4.65 -21.26 7.16
CA VAL A 91 4.55 -20.75 5.79
C VAL A 91 5.81 -21.03 4.96
N ARG A 92 6.99 -21.01 5.58
CA ARG A 92 8.26 -21.37 4.92
C ARG A 92 8.37 -22.86 4.56
N GLU A 93 7.64 -23.72 5.27
CA GLU A 93 7.59 -25.16 5.02
C GLU A 93 6.56 -25.55 3.95
N LEU A 94 5.66 -24.61 3.58
CA LEU A 94 4.70 -24.82 2.50
C LEU A 94 5.40 -24.95 1.15
N GLU A 95 4.75 -25.64 0.20
CA GLU A 95 5.28 -25.80 -1.15
C GLU A 95 5.46 -24.42 -1.82
N LYS A 96 6.62 -24.22 -2.43
CA LYS A 96 6.91 -22.99 -3.17
C LYS A 96 6.09 -22.97 -4.45
N PRO A 97 5.56 -21.80 -4.83
CA PRO A 97 4.76 -21.69 -6.05
C PRO A 97 5.62 -21.94 -7.30
N VAL A 98 5.07 -22.70 -8.25
CA VAL A 98 5.69 -22.97 -9.55
C VAL A 98 5.16 -21.99 -10.58
N PHE A 99 6.06 -21.27 -11.24
CA PHE A 99 5.70 -20.23 -12.20
C PHE A 99 6.04 -20.62 -13.62
N CYS A 100 5.01 -20.82 -14.44
CA CYS A 100 5.15 -21.22 -15.83
C CYS A 100 4.62 -20.12 -16.75
N LEU A 101 5.49 -19.53 -17.57
CA LEU A 101 5.08 -18.59 -18.61
C LEU A 101 4.94 -19.33 -19.95
N LYS A 102 3.71 -19.43 -20.47
CA LYS A 102 3.46 -19.89 -21.84
C LYS A 102 3.37 -18.69 -22.79
N ALA A 103 4.45 -18.41 -23.50
CA ALA A 103 4.51 -17.33 -24.47
C ALA A 103 4.55 -17.87 -25.91
N THR A 104 3.83 -17.21 -26.82
CA THR A 104 3.93 -17.44 -28.26
C THR A 104 4.55 -16.21 -28.91
N VAL A 105 5.76 -16.34 -29.44
CA VAL A 105 6.40 -15.27 -30.22
C VAL A 105 5.67 -15.12 -31.55
N LYS A 106 5.25 -13.90 -31.87
CA LYS A 106 4.50 -13.61 -33.11
C LYS A 106 5.41 -13.18 -34.25
N GLN A 107 6.32 -12.25 -33.99
CA GLN A 107 7.21 -11.67 -34.98
C GLN A 107 8.44 -11.10 -34.30
N ALA A 108 9.60 -11.16 -34.97
CA ALA A 108 10.78 -10.38 -34.66
C ALA A 108 11.04 -9.35 -35.78
N LYS A 109 11.62 -8.20 -35.45
CA LYS A 109 11.99 -7.14 -36.41
C LYS A 109 13.46 -6.74 -36.19
N GLY A 110 14.15 -6.32 -37.25
CA GLY A 110 15.52 -5.81 -37.14
C GLY A 110 16.57 -6.87 -36.77
N ILE A 111 16.36 -8.13 -37.16
CA ILE A 111 17.34 -9.20 -36.95
C ILE A 111 18.62 -8.94 -37.78
N LEU A 112 19.79 -9.01 -37.13
CA LEU A 112 21.09 -8.94 -37.81
C LEU A 112 21.43 -10.27 -38.47
N GLY A 113 21.83 -10.22 -39.74
CA GLY A 113 22.32 -11.40 -40.47
C GLY A 113 23.68 -11.85 -39.95
N LYS A 114 23.91 -13.16 -39.90
CA LYS A 114 25.16 -13.75 -39.42
C LYS A 114 26.38 -13.45 -40.31
N ASP A 115 26.18 -13.22 -41.61
CA ASP A 115 27.23 -13.12 -42.64
C ASP A 115 27.47 -11.69 -43.18
N VAL A 116 27.12 -10.65 -42.41
CA VAL A 116 27.51 -9.27 -42.76
C VAL A 116 28.82 -8.89 -42.07
N SER A 117 29.95 -9.28 -42.68
CA SER A 117 31.30 -8.77 -42.42
C SER A 117 32.10 -8.72 -43.72
#